data_AF-A0A948CF57-F1
#
_entry.id   AF-A0A948CF57-F1
#
_cell.length_a   1.000
_cell.length_b   1.000
_cell.length_c   1.000
_cell.angle_alpha   90.00
_cell.angle_beta   90.00
_cell.angle_gamma   90.00
#
_symmetry.space_group_name_H-M   'P 1'
#
loop_
_entity.id
_entity.type
_entity.pdbx_description
1 polymer ?
#
loop_
_entity_poly.entity_id
_entity_poly.type
_entity_poly.pdbx_seq_one_letter_code
_entity_poly.pdbx_strand_id
1 'polypeptide(L)'
;MPAPPTEQDILAALNRVNAMLTEGNAPPIVTSRVVRIARAINDTLPRLRNLGLGSMEGYSVVATATTYLPEAVGGYLRLPREWADTRPIDGYKTSLMVLIEQLELLASTMDKILDAANRADAQALLAHGMFLEAKFGHSAGGGPDLQLGSPT
;
A
#
# COMPACT_ATOMS: atom_id res chain seq x y z
N MET A 1 -22.05 -13.60 -4.84
CA MET A 1 -20.62 -13.38 -4.53
C MET A 1 -20.56 -12.44 -3.34
N PRO A 2 -19.66 -12.63 -2.35
CA PRO A 2 -19.47 -11.66 -1.28
C PRO A 2 -19.05 -10.31 -1.86
N ALA A 3 -19.43 -9.22 -1.19
CA ALA A 3 -19.03 -7.87 -1.59
C ALA A 3 -17.49 -7.73 -1.55
N PRO A 4 -16.89 -6.93 -2.46
CA PRO A 4 -15.46 -6.64 -2.40
C PRO A 4 -15.12 -6.00 -1.05
N PRO A 5 -14.01 -6.39 -0.40
CA PRO A 5 -13.60 -5.85 0.90
C PRO A 5 -13.46 -4.33 0.84
N THR A 6 -13.99 -3.67 1.87
CA THR A 6 -13.94 -2.22 2.01
C THR A 6 -12.68 -1.76 2.74
N GLU A 7 -12.39 -0.46 2.69
CA GLU A 7 -11.33 0.17 3.49
C GLU A 7 -11.51 -0.11 5.00
N GLN A 8 -12.76 -0.14 5.47
CA GLN A 8 -13.08 -0.47 6.86
C GLN A 8 -12.73 -1.91 7.20
N ASP A 9 -12.91 -2.85 6.28
CA ASP A 9 -12.54 -4.26 6.49
C ASP A 9 -11.02 -4.43 6.62
N ILE A 10 -10.26 -3.66 5.84
CA ILE A 10 -8.79 -3.62 5.91
C ILE A 10 -8.35 -3.09 7.27
N LEU A 11 -8.88 -1.94 7.70
CA LEU A 11 -8.56 -1.34 9.00
C LEU A 11 -8.93 -2.28 10.16
N ALA A 12 -10.10 -2.90 10.08
CA ALA A 12 -10.54 -3.90 11.06
C ALA A 12 -9.59 -5.11 11.10
N ALA A 13 -9.11 -5.58 9.95
CA ALA A 13 -8.15 -6.66 9.88
C ALA A 13 -6.80 -6.28 10.51
N LEU A 14 -6.27 -5.09 10.21
CA LEU A 14 -5.02 -4.60 10.83
C LEU A 14 -5.16 -4.46 12.35
N ASN A 15 -6.31 -3.98 12.84
CA ASN A 15 -6.59 -3.91 14.27
C ASN A 15 -6.62 -5.31 14.92
N ARG A 16 -7.22 -6.31 14.25
CA ARG A 16 -7.17 -7.71 14.71
C ARG A 16 -5.75 -8.23 14.81
N VAL A 17 -4.89 -7.95 13.82
CA VAL A 17 -3.48 -8.38 13.88
C VAL A 17 -2.76 -7.72 15.07
N ASN A 18 -2.97 -6.42 15.31
CA ASN A 18 -2.40 -5.75 16.48
C ASN A 18 -2.89 -6.34 17.81
N ALA A 19 -4.16 -6.74 17.90
CA ALA A 19 -4.69 -7.45 19.05
C ALA A 19 -4.00 -8.81 19.24
N MET A 20 -3.85 -9.60 18.17
CA MET A 20 -3.14 -10.88 18.21
C MET A 20 -1.70 -10.74 18.73
N LEU A 21 -0.97 -9.72 18.27
CA LEU A 21 0.40 -9.45 18.75
C LEU A 21 0.43 -9.14 20.25
N THR A 22 -0.54 -8.38 20.72
CA THR A 22 -0.64 -7.98 22.13
C THR A 22 -1.00 -9.18 23.00
N GLU A 23 -2.04 -9.93 22.62
CA GLU A 23 -2.52 -11.12 23.34
C GLU A 23 -1.48 -12.24 23.36
N GLY A 24 -0.79 -12.45 22.23
CA GLY A 24 0.24 -13.47 22.07
C GLY A 24 1.62 -13.09 22.64
N ASN A 25 1.75 -11.93 23.29
CA ASN A 25 3.02 -11.36 23.75
C ASN A 25 4.12 -11.54 22.69
N ALA A 26 3.86 -11.00 21.49
CA ALA A 26 4.75 -11.18 20.35
C ALA A 26 6.11 -10.52 20.61
N PRO A 27 7.22 -11.12 20.11
CA PRO A 27 8.53 -10.51 20.24
C PRO A 27 8.56 -9.11 19.60
N PRO A 28 9.29 -8.14 20.17
CA PRO A 28 9.35 -6.76 19.64
C PRO A 28 9.73 -6.69 18.16
N ILE A 29 10.56 -7.63 17.70
CA ILE A 29 11.06 -7.74 16.33
C ILE A 29 9.97 -8.18 15.32
N VAL A 30 8.94 -8.88 15.79
CA VAL A 30 7.74 -9.22 15.00
C VAL A 30 6.80 -8.01 15.00
N THR A 31 6.55 -7.43 16.17
CA THR A 31 5.66 -6.26 16.32
C THR A 31 6.12 -5.09 15.45
N SER A 32 7.42 -4.76 15.46
CA SER A 32 7.95 -3.65 14.66
C SER A 32 7.74 -3.84 13.15
N ARG A 33 7.88 -5.06 12.64
CA ARG A 33 7.67 -5.39 11.23
C ARG A 33 6.21 -5.32 10.83
N VAL A 34 5.32 -5.87 11.66
CA VAL A 34 3.88 -5.77 11.42
C VAL A 34 3.41 -4.33 11.41
N VAL A 35 3.90 -3.48 12.34
CA VAL A 35 3.59 -2.04 12.36
C VAL A 35 4.07 -1.34 11.09
N ARG A 36 5.24 -1.70 10.56
CA ARG A 36 5.73 -1.16 9.28
C ARG A 36 4.81 -1.54 8.12
N ILE A 37 4.38 -2.79 8.04
CA ILE A 37 3.43 -3.25 7.01
C ILE A 37 2.10 -2.52 7.14
N ALA A 38 1.55 -2.43 8.35
CA ALA A 38 0.29 -1.73 8.61
C ALA A 38 0.35 -0.24 8.22
N ARG A 39 1.48 0.42 8.47
CA ARG A 39 1.70 1.80 8.00
C ARG A 39 1.70 1.90 6.49
N ALA A 40 2.48 1.05 5.79
CA ALA A 40 2.53 1.06 4.33
C ALA A 40 1.16 0.80 3.69
N ILE A 41 0.35 -0.11 4.28
CA ILE A 41 -1.03 -0.35 3.86
C ILE A 41 -1.87 0.91 4.05
N ASN A 42 -1.86 1.51 5.24
CA ASN A 42 -2.63 2.73 5.53
C ASN A 42 -2.25 3.89 4.59
N ASP A 43 -0.97 4.06 4.27
CA ASP A 43 -0.51 5.10 3.36
C ASP A 43 -0.93 4.83 1.89
N THR A 44 -1.22 3.56 1.57
CA THR A 44 -1.69 3.14 0.24
C THR A 44 -3.20 3.31 0.07
N LEU A 45 -3.99 3.16 1.14
CA LEU A 45 -5.47 3.15 1.09
C LEU A 45 -6.08 4.38 0.39
N PRO A 46 -5.68 5.63 0.67
CA PRO A 46 -6.25 6.80 0.00
C PRO A 46 -6.00 6.79 -1.52
N ARG A 47 -4.87 6.21 -1.94
CA ARG A 47 -4.42 6.18 -3.34
C ARG A 47 -5.09 5.04 -4.13
N LEU A 48 -5.55 3.99 -3.46
CA LEU A 48 -6.33 2.92 -4.09
C LEU A 48 -7.66 3.41 -4.67
N ARG A 49 -8.20 4.53 -4.15
CA ARG A 49 -9.36 5.19 -4.77
C ARG A 49 -9.08 5.66 -6.20
N ASN A 50 -7.83 6.05 -6.48
CA ASN A 50 -7.40 6.52 -7.80
C ASN A 50 -6.99 5.36 -8.72
N LEU A 51 -6.39 4.29 -8.16
CA LEU A 51 -5.98 3.09 -8.90
C LEU A 51 -7.15 2.14 -9.22
N GLY A 52 -8.25 2.25 -8.47
CA GLY A 52 -9.40 1.35 -8.53
C GLY A 52 -9.18 0.09 -7.70
N LEU A 53 -10.08 -0.21 -6.77
CA LEU A 53 -10.01 -1.38 -5.88
C LEU A 53 -10.07 -2.74 -6.61
N GLY A 54 -10.40 -2.76 -7.91
CA GLY A 54 -10.35 -3.94 -8.77
C GLY A 54 -9.00 -4.19 -9.44
N SER A 55 -7.99 -3.34 -9.20
CA SER A 55 -6.63 -3.55 -9.72
C SER A 55 -5.92 -4.69 -8.99
N MET A 56 -4.87 -5.23 -9.62
CA MET A 56 -4.05 -6.30 -9.03
C MET A 56 -3.34 -5.81 -7.75
N GLU A 57 -2.94 -4.54 -7.74
CA GLU A 57 -2.35 -3.87 -6.58
C GLU A 57 -3.38 -3.72 -5.45
N GLY A 58 -4.60 -3.30 -5.76
CA GLY A 58 -5.69 -3.19 -4.80
C GLY A 58 -6.04 -4.54 -4.16
N TYR A 59 -6.13 -5.59 -4.97
CA TYR A 59 -6.30 -6.95 -4.48
C TYR A 59 -5.16 -7.38 -3.57
N SER A 60 -3.91 -7.07 -3.94
CA SER A 60 -2.74 -7.43 -3.15
C SER A 60 -2.75 -6.77 -1.76
N VAL A 61 -3.09 -5.47 -1.69
CA VAL A 61 -3.20 -4.75 -0.41
C VAL A 61 -4.28 -5.35 0.47
N VAL A 62 -5.47 -5.59 -0.10
CA VAL A 62 -6.59 -6.24 0.60
C VAL A 62 -6.17 -7.60 1.14
N ALA A 63 -5.64 -8.47 0.28
CA ALA A 63 -5.25 -9.83 0.64
C ALA A 63 -4.14 -9.87 1.69
N THR A 64 -3.17 -8.94 1.62
CA THR A 64 -2.15 -8.80 2.67
C THR A 64 -2.78 -8.48 4.02
N ALA A 65 -3.68 -7.51 4.08
CA ALA A 65 -4.30 -7.10 5.35
C ALA A 65 -5.25 -8.16 5.91
N THR A 66 -6.07 -8.79 5.06
CA THR A 66 -7.17 -9.66 5.51
C THR A 66 -6.78 -11.12 5.64
N THR A 67 -5.75 -11.57 4.92
CA THR A 67 -5.42 -12.99 4.78
C THR A 67 -3.97 -13.27 5.14
N TYR A 68 -3.01 -12.73 4.39
CA TYR A 68 -1.62 -13.16 4.48
C TYR A 68 -0.96 -12.75 5.80
N LEU A 69 -1.14 -11.50 6.22
CA LEU A 69 -0.54 -11.00 7.45
C LEU A 69 -1.15 -11.66 8.71
N PRO A 70 -2.49 -11.74 8.86
CA PRO A 70 -3.10 -12.49 9.98
C PRO A 70 -2.69 -13.96 10.01
N GLU A 71 -2.63 -14.62 8.86
CA GLU A 71 -2.27 -16.04 8.79
C GLU A 71 -0.82 -16.29 9.21
N ALA A 72 0.13 -15.50 8.71
CA ALA A 72 1.54 -15.61 9.06
C ALA A 72 1.77 -15.36 10.57
N VAL A 73 1.21 -14.27 11.09
CA VAL A 73 1.33 -13.93 12.53
C VAL A 73 0.64 -14.99 13.39
N GLY A 74 -0.58 -15.40 13.03
CA GLY A 74 -1.31 -16.44 13.74
C GLY A 74 -0.60 -17.79 13.72
N GLY A 75 0.03 -18.16 12.60
CA GLY A 75 0.82 -19.38 12.48
C GLY A 75 1.96 -19.45 13.49
N TYR A 76 2.71 -18.36 13.62
CA TYR A 76 3.78 -18.26 14.60
C TYR A 76 3.27 -18.22 16.05
N LEU A 77 2.21 -17.45 16.33
CA LEU A 77 1.67 -17.31 17.68
C LEU A 77 0.99 -18.57 18.23
N ARG A 78 0.56 -19.49 17.37
CA ARG A 78 0.02 -20.81 17.79
C ARG A 78 1.09 -21.76 18.33
N LEU A 79 2.37 -21.50 18.06
CA LEU A 79 3.47 -22.33 18.51
C LEU A 79 3.93 -21.91 19.93
N PRO A 80 4.36 -22.85 20.78
CA PRO A 80 5.06 -22.51 22.02
C PRO A 80 6.30 -21.66 21.71
N ARG A 81 6.45 -20.49 22.36
CA ARG A 81 7.49 -19.50 22.04
C ARG A 81 8.90 -20.08 22.04
N GLU A 82 9.25 -20.82 23.09
CA GLU A 82 10.57 -21.46 23.20
C GLU A 82 10.85 -22.40 22.02
N TRP A 83 9.84 -23.15 21.59
CA TRP A 83 9.97 -24.07 20.46
C TRP A 83 10.14 -23.29 19.14
N ALA A 84 9.30 -22.29 18.91
CA ALA A 84 9.28 -21.48 17.69
C ALA A 84 10.60 -20.71 17.45
N ASP A 85 11.29 -20.35 18.54
CA ASP A 85 12.49 -19.51 18.50
C ASP A 85 13.79 -20.33 18.48
N THR A 86 13.77 -21.60 18.91
CA THR A 86 14.99 -22.43 19.07
C THR A 86 15.05 -23.62 18.13
N ARG A 87 13.91 -24.16 17.67
CA ARG A 87 13.89 -25.37 16.86
C ARG A 87 13.94 -25.03 15.37
N PRO A 88 14.92 -25.56 14.62
CA PRO A 88 14.92 -25.40 13.17
C PRO A 88 13.75 -26.21 12.57
N ILE A 89 13.05 -25.58 11.63
CA ILE A 89 11.92 -26.17 10.90
C ILE A 89 12.16 -26.26 9.39
N ASP A 90 13.11 -25.49 8.89
CA ASP A 90 13.51 -25.47 7.48
C ASP A 90 15.02 -25.22 7.39
N GLY A 91 15.79 -26.29 7.18
CA GLY A 91 17.25 -26.25 7.26
C GLY A 91 17.73 -25.77 8.63
N TYR A 92 18.32 -24.57 8.68
CA TYR A 92 18.79 -23.93 9.92
C TYR A 92 17.80 -22.88 10.46
N LYS A 93 16.69 -22.62 9.78
CA LYS A 93 15.76 -21.55 10.11
C LYS A 93 14.74 -22.02 11.14
N THR A 94 14.53 -21.20 12.17
CA THR A 94 13.46 -21.38 13.15
C THR A 94 12.15 -20.76 12.63
N SER A 95 11.02 -21.05 13.30
CA SER A 95 9.72 -20.46 12.92
C SER A 95 9.74 -18.93 12.98
N LEU A 96 10.47 -18.35 13.94
CA LEU A 96 10.68 -16.90 14.02
C LEU A 96 11.42 -16.36 12.79
N MET A 97 12.47 -17.03 12.34
CA MET A 97 13.24 -16.61 11.16
C MET A 97 12.38 -16.65 9.90
N VAL A 98 11.62 -17.73 9.71
CA VAL A 98 10.70 -17.87 8.58
C VAL A 98 9.62 -16.77 8.60
N LEU A 99 9.03 -16.48 9.77
CA LEU A 99 8.08 -15.39 9.89
C LEU A 99 8.71 -14.04 9.52
N ILE A 100 9.92 -13.76 9.99
CA ILE A 100 10.62 -12.50 9.68
C ILE A 100 10.79 -12.34 8.17
N GLU A 101 11.20 -13.39 7.46
CA GLU A 101 11.33 -13.35 5.99
C GLU A 101 10.00 -13.08 5.29
N GLN A 102 8.92 -13.72 5.75
CA GLN A 102 7.57 -13.47 5.22
C GLN A 102 7.13 -12.02 5.46
N LEU A 103 7.38 -11.47 6.65
CA LEU A 103 7.04 -10.09 6.97
C LEU A 103 7.86 -9.09 6.14
N GLU A 104 9.14 -9.33 5.90
CA GLU A 104 9.95 -8.49 5.01
C GLU A 104 9.46 -8.54 3.56
N LEU A 105 9.08 -9.72 3.07
CA LEU A 105 8.49 -9.86 1.74
C LEU A 105 7.20 -9.03 1.62
N LEU A 106 6.30 -9.15 2.59
CA LEU A 106 5.05 -8.37 2.62
C LEU A 106 5.34 -6.87 2.69
N ALA A 107 6.26 -6.43 3.55
CA ALA A 107 6.63 -5.03 3.69
C ALA A 107 7.19 -4.46 2.38
N SER A 108 8.17 -5.14 1.77
CA SER A 108 8.77 -4.71 0.51
C SER A 108 7.77 -4.67 -0.65
N THR A 109 6.76 -5.54 -0.63
CA THR A 109 5.69 -5.56 -1.63
C THR A 109 4.77 -4.35 -1.45
N MET A 110 4.37 -4.03 -0.21
CA MET A 110 3.55 -2.85 0.07
C MET A 110 4.30 -1.56 -0.26
N ASP A 111 5.59 -1.47 0.05
CA ASP A 111 6.43 -0.32 -0.30
C ASP A 111 6.47 -0.09 -1.83
N LYS A 112 6.55 -1.17 -2.63
CA LYS A 112 6.51 -1.09 -4.10
C LYS A 112 5.15 -0.62 -4.62
N ILE A 113 4.06 -1.12 -4.06
CA ILE A 113 2.70 -0.68 -4.44
C ILE A 113 2.52 0.80 -4.09
N LEU A 114 2.99 1.23 -2.93
CA LEU A 114 2.95 2.62 -2.49
C LEU A 114 3.72 3.54 -3.45
N ASP A 115 4.93 3.16 -3.84
CA ASP A 115 5.76 3.89 -4.80
C ASP A 115 5.10 3.95 -6.19
N ALA A 116 4.54 2.84 -6.68
CA ALA A 116 3.80 2.80 -7.94
C ALA A 116 2.58 3.74 -7.92
N ALA A 117 1.82 3.73 -6.83
CA ALA A 117 0.67 4.62 -6.63
C ALA A 117 1.09 6.10 -6.65
N ASN A 118 2.16 6.44 -5.93
CA ASN A 118 2.71 7.81 -5.93
C ASN A 118 3.16 8.27 -7.31
N ARG A 119 3.80 7.39 -8.07
CA ARG A 119 4.24 7.71 -9.43
C ARG A 119 3.06 7.97 -10.36
N ALA A 120 1.99 7.19 -10.24
CA ALA A 120 0.77 7.40 -11.02
C ALA A 120 0.14 8.77 -10.73
N ASP A 121 0.02 9.13 -9.44
CA ASP A 121 -0.50 10.44 -9.03
C ASP A 121 0.40 11.59 -9.55
N ALA A 122 1.73 11.45 -9.47
CA ALA A 122 2.67 12.45 -9.98
C ALA A 122 2.57 12.62 -11.51
N GLN A 123 2.41 11.53 -12.25
CA GLN A 123 2.20 11.59 -13.71
C GLN A 123 0.88 12.27 -14.07
N ALA A 124 -0.19 11.99 -13.34
CA ALA A 124 -1.48 12.65 -13.52
C ALA A 124 -1.38 14.17 -13.31
N LEU A 125 -0.60 14.61 -12.31
CA LEU A 125 -0.33 16.02 -12.06
C LEU A 125 0.41 16.70 -13.22
N LEU A 126 1.44 16.04 -13.77
CA LEU A 126 2.18 16.54 -14.93
C LEU A 126 1.29 16.65 -16.18
N ALA A 127 0.49 15.62 -16.44
CA ALA A 127 -0.46 15.63 -17.55
C ALA A 127 -1.48 16.77 -17.43
N HIS A 128 -1.96 17.03 -16.22
CA HIS A 128 -2.85 18.16 -15.94
C HIS A 128 -2.16 19.51 -16.22
N GLY A 129 -0.90 19.67 -15.83
CA GLY A 129 -0.11 20.87 -16.12
C GLY A 129 0.05 21.14 -17.62
N MET A 130 0.43 20.11 -18.40
CA MET A 130 0.54 20.23 -19.86
C MET A 130 -0.80 20.58 -20.52
N PHE A 131 -1.90 20.02 -20.02
CA PHE A 131 -3.23 20.37 -20.51
C PHE A 131 -3.58 21.84 -20.24
N LEU A 132 -3.26 22.36 -19.06
CA LEU A 132 -3.48 23.78 -18.72
C LEU A 132 -2.63 24.70 -19.61
N GLU A 133 -1.36 24.37 -19.82
CA GLU A 133 -0.47 25.12 -20.72
C GLU A 133 -0.99 25.12 -22.16
N ALA A 134 -1.41 23.96 -22.68
CA ALA A 134 -1.99 23.87 -24.02
C ALA A 134 -3.25 24.74 -24.16
N LYS A 135 -4.12 24.74 -23.14
CA LYS A 135 -5.39 25.46 -23.16
C LYS A 135 -5.25 26.97 -23.00
N PHE A 136 -4.31 27.45 -22.18
CA PHE A 136 -4.21 28.86 -21.80
C PHE A 136 -2.94 29.55 -22.30
N GLY A 137 -1.87 28.81 -22.60
CA GLY A 137 -0.60 29.36 -23.10
C GLY A 137 -0.71 30.01 -24.49
N HIS A 138 -1.64 29.54 -25.33
CA HIS A 138 -1.91 30.12 -26.65
C HIS A 138 -2.81 31.36 -26.60
N SER A 139 -3.52 31.61 -25.49
CA SER A 139 -4.45 32.74 -25.36
C SER A 139 -3.78 34.05 -24.91
N ALA A 140 -2.53 34.01 -24.44
CA ALA A 140 -1.80 35.19 -23.98
C ALA A 140 -0.97 35.90 -25.06
N GLY A 141 -0.76 35.28 -26.23
CA GLY A 141 0.19 35.77 -27.25
C GLY A 141 -0.41 36.32 -28.56
N GLY A 142 -1.73 36.34 -28.73
CA GLY A 142 -2.35 36.65 -30.01
C GLY A 142 -3.59 37.51 -29.89
N GLY A 143 -3.42 38.77 -29.47
CA GLY A 143 -4.42 39.79 -29.76
C GLY A 143 -4.50 39.96 -31.29
N PRO A 144 -5.70 39.94 -31.90
CA PRO A 144 -5.82 40.18 -33.33
C PRO A 144 -5.29 41.59 -33.60
N ASP A 145 -4.31 41.68 -34.50
CA ASP A 145 -3.95 42.89 -35.21
C ASP A 145 -5.25 43.40 -35.86
N LEU A 146 -5.93 44.30 -35.16
CA LEU A 146 -7.07 45.05 -35.66
C LEU A 146 -6.51 45.98 -36.74
N GLN A 147 -6.41 45.41 -37.93
CA GLN A 147 -6.09 46.09 -39.17
C GLN A 147 -7.15 47.18 -39.38
N LEU A 148 -6.92 48.35 -38.79
CA LEU A 148 -7.66 49.58 -39.06
C LEU A 148 -7.36 49.97 -40.50
N GLY A 149 -8.17 49.43 -41.41
CA GLY A 149 -8.28 49.97 -42.76
C GLY A 149 -8.75 51.42 -42.66
N SER A 150 -7.91 52.34 -43.08
CA SER A 150 -8.26 53.74 -43.28
C SER A 150 -9.20 53.85 -44.49
N PRO A 151 -10.42 54.40 -44.37
CA PRO A 151 -11.16 54.84 -45.53
C PRO A 151 -10.79 56.29 -45.87
N THR A 152 -10.34 56.46 -47.12
CA THR A 152 -10.36 57.68 -47.98
C THR A 152 -9.81 58.99 -47.44
#